data_AF-A0A1G7HWS0-F1
#
_entry.id   AF-A0A1G7HWS0-F1
#
_cell.length_a   1.000
_cell.length_b   1.000
_cell.length_c   1.000
_cell.angle_alpha   90.00
_cell.angle_beta   90.00
_cell.angle_gamma   90.00
#
_symmetry.space_group_name_H-M   'P 1'
#
loop_
_entity.id
_entity.type
_entity.pdbx_description
1 polymer ?
#
loop_
_entity_poly.entity_id
_entity_poly.type
_entity_poly.pdbx_seq_one_letter_code
_entity_poly.pdbx_strand_id
1 'polypeptide(L)'
;MPPLDKKTEETVVSLLSEVNLALFLERSNDQVSRILELVEKMPELEREVITRRYLSVNANYTSHQEIYRGMGISSPFYTKIRRSAIGKIAAEFGSLS
;
A
#
# COMPACT_ATOMS: atom_id res chain seq x y z
N MET A 1 3.33 -13.47 11.88
CA MET A 1 3.68 -13.15 10.49
C MET A 1 5.19 -13.14 10.39
N PRO A 2 5.81 -13.89 9.46
CA PRO A 2 7.25 -13.80 9.24
C PRO A 2 7.65 -12.35 8.88
N PRO A 3 8.91 -11.95 9.11
CA PRO A 3 9.37 -10.63 8.71
C PRO A 3 9.24 -10.50 7.20
N LEU A 4 8.49 -9.50 6.74
CA LEU A 4 8.52 -9.07 5.34
C LEU A 4 9.97 -8.70 4.99
N ASP A 5 10.58 -9.43 4.05
CA ASP A 5 11.91 -9.11 3.57
C ASP A 5 11.87 -7.87 2.67
N LYS A 6 13.03 -7.23 2.53
CA LYS A 6 13.17 -5.96 1.82
C LYS A 6 12.79 -6.10 0.34
N LYS A 7 13.08 -7.23 -0.29
CA LYS A 7 12.82 -7.44 -1.72
C LYS A 7 11.31 -7.52 -1.99
N THR A 8 10.59 -8.30 -1.19
CA THR A 8 9.13 -8.37 -1.30
C THR A 8 8.47 -7.01 -1.03
N GLU A 9 8.99 -6.26 -0.05
CA GLU A 9 8.50 -4.90 0.20
C GLU A 9 8.69 -3.98 -1.01
N GLU A 10 9.87 -3.98 -1.63
CA GLU A 10 10.16 -3.20 -2.84
C GLU A 10 9.27 -3.60 -4.02
N THR A 11 9.05 -4.90 -4.23
CA THR A 11 8.15 -5.40 -5.29
C THR A 11 6.73 -4.89 -5.10
N VAL A 12 6.18 -4.98 -3.89
CA VAL A 12 4.82 -4.49 -3.62
C VAL A 12 4.73 -2.98 -3.75
N VAL A 13 5.74 -2.23 -3.32
CA VAL A 13 5.77 -0.76 -3.47
C VAL A 13 5.82 -0.36 -4.95
N SER A 14 6.59 -1.08 -5.78
CA SER A 14 6.61 -0.86 -7.24
C SER A 14 5.24 -1.12 -7.84
N LEU A 15 4.62 -2.25 -7.49
CA LEU A 15 3.27 -2.61 -7.93
C LEU A 15 2.24 -1.54 -7.57
N LEU A 16 2.26 -1.04 -6.34
CA LEU A 16 1.36 0.03 -5.91
C LEU A 16 1.61 1.36 -6.64
N SER A 17 2.86 1.63 -7.03
CA SER A 17 3.21 2.80 -7.84
C SER A 17 2.68 2.69 -9.26
N GLU A 18 2.72 1.49 -9.86
CA GLU A 18 2.10 1.21 -11.17
C GLU A 18 0.58 1.37 -11.11
N VAL A 19 -0.06 0.88 -10.04
CA VAL A 19 -1.50 1.09 -9.81
C VAL A 19 -1.84 2.56 -9.69
N ASN A 20 -1.07 3.33 -8.92
CA ASN A 20 -1.29 4.77 -8.79
C ASN A 20 -1.17 5.50 -10.13
N LEU A 21 -0.18 5.15 -10.95
CA LEU A 21 -0.03 5.69 -12.29
C LEU A 21 -1.23 5.32 -13.19
N ALA A 22 -1.69 4.07 -13.14
CA ALA A 22 -2.86 3.62 -13.89
C ALA A 22 -4.12 4.39 -13.48
N LEU A 23 -4.36 4.57 -12.18
CA LEU A 23 -5.44 5.39 -11.64
C LEU A 23 -5.37 6.84 -12.13
N PHE A 24 -4.19 7.45 -12.08
CA PHE A 24 -3.96 8.82 -12.53
C PHE A 24 -4.25 8.99 -14.04
N LEU A 25 -3.94 7.97 -14.84
CA LEU A 25 -4.20 7.95 -16.27
C LEU A 25 -5.63 7.47 -16.63
N GLU A 26 -6.50 7.27 -15.64
CA GLU A 26 -7.84 6.69 -15.80
C GLU A 26 -7.84 5.35 -16.55
N ARG A 27 -6.76 4.59 -16.42
CA ARG A 27 -6.61 3.24 -16.98
C ARG A 27 -6.96 2.22 -15.91
N SER A 28 -7.92 1.37 -16.23
CA SER A 28 -8.24 0.21 -15.40
C SER A 28 -7.92 -1.08 -16.13
N ASN A 29 -7.34 -2.03 -15.42
CA ASN A 29 -7.12 -3.40 -15.85
C ASN A 29 -7.40 -4.35 -14.67
N ASP A 30 -7.43 -5.65 -14.94
CA ASP A 30 -7.79 -6.65 -13.93
C ASP A 30 -6.86 -6.60 -12.71
N GLN A 31 -5.58 -6.30 -12.90
CA GLN A 31 -4.62 -6.20 -11.80
C GLN A 31 -4.89 -4.99 -10.91
N VAL A 32 -5.18 -3.82 -11.50
CA VAL A 32 -5.59 -2.60 -10.78
C VAL A 32 -6.86 -2.88 -9.98
N SER A 33 -7.90 -3.43 -10.61
CA SER A 33 -9.18 -3.75 -9.95
C SER A 33 -8.98 -4.71 -8.78
N ARG A 34 -8.22 -5.79 -8.95
CA ARG A 34 -7.95 -6.76 -7.87
C ARG A 34 -7.20 -6.14 -6.70
N ILE A 35 -6.24 -5.25 -6.96
CA ILE A 35 -5.50 -4.57 -5.88
C ILE A 35 -6.41 -3.61 -5.12
N LEU A 36 -7.24 -2.84 -5.82
CA LEU A 36 -8.22 -1.94 -5.19
C LEU A 36 -9.22 -2.72 -4.34
N GLU A 37 -9.76 -3.81 -4.85
CA GLU A 37 -10.66 -4.69 -4.09
C GLU A 37 -10.01 -5.30 -2.86
N LEU A 38 -8.74 -5.72 -2.96
CA LEU A 38 -7.99 -6.22 -1.81
C LEU A 38 -7.83 -5.13 -0.75
N VAL A 39 -7.41 -3.93 -1.17
CA VAL A 39 -7.21 -2.78 -0.27
C VAL A 39 -8.52 -2.38 0.40
N GLU A 40 -9.65 -2.40 -0.33
CA GLU A 40 -10.96 -2.04 0.22
C GLU A 40 -11.42 -3.02 1.31
N LYS A 41 -11.02 -4.29 1.22
CA LYS A 41 -11.34 -5.33 2.21
C LYS A 41 -10.39 -5.33 3.41
N MET A 42 -9.37 -4.48 3.44
CA MET A 42 -8.42 -4.41 4.55
C MET A 42 -9.06 -3.76 5.80
N PRO A 43 -8.54 -4.06 7.01
CA PRO A 43 -8.81 -3.27 8.19
C PRO A 43 -8.60 -1.77 7.93
N GLU A 44 -9.45 -0.93 8.51
CA GLU A 44 -9.53 0.50 8.23
C GLU A 44 -8.16 1.20 8.25
N LEU A 45 -7.35 0.96 9.30
CA LEU A 45 -6.03 1.58 9.42
C LEU A 45 -5.05 1.12 8.34
N GLU A 46 -5.12 -0.15 7.92
CA GLU A 46 -4.27 -0.67 6.86
C GLU A 46 -4.66 -0.09 5.50
N ARG A 47 -5.97 -0.10 5.20
CA ARG A 47 -6.53 0.56 4.01
C ARG A 47 -6.10 2.01 3.96
N GLU A 48 -6.27 2.75 5.05
CA GLU A 48 -5.95 4.18 5.11
C GLU A 48 -4.46 4.45 4.87
N VAL A 49 -3.58 3.65 5.48
CA VAL A 49 -2.13 3.75 5.25
C VAL A 49 -1.78 3.49 3.80
N ILE A 50 -2.35 2.46 3.18
CA ILE A 50 -2.05 2.11 1.79
C ILE A 50 -2.58 3.19 0.84
N THR A 51 -3.82 3.61 1.03
CA THR A 51 -4.46 4.63 0.21
C THR A 51 -3.70 5.95 0.28
N ARG A 52 -3.44 6.49 1.48
CA ARG A 52 -2.73 7.77 1.62
C ARG A 52 -1.32 7.70 1.06
N ARG A 53 -0.56 6.66 1.41
CA ARG A 53 0.86 6.59 1.07
C ARG A 53 1.11 6.26 -0.39
N TYR A 54 0.25 5.46 -1.01
CA TYR A 54 0.55 4.87 -2.31
C TYR A 54 -0.48 5.14 -3.39
N LEU A 55 -1.77 5.19 -3.07
CA LEU A 55 -2.83 5.25 -4.08
C LEU A 55 -3.43 6.65 -4.26
N SER A 56 -3.19 7.58 -3.33
CA SER A 56 -3.67 8.95 -3.45
C SER A 56 -2.98 9.71 -4.59
N VAL A 57 -3.66 10.70 -5.16
CA VAL A 57 -3.09 11.57 -6.22
C VAL A 57 -1.81 12.28 -5.75
N ASN A 58 -1.71 12.57 -4.45
CA ASN A 58 -0.57 13.24 -3.84
C ASN A 58 0.44 12.26 -3.19
N ALA A 59 0.36 10.96 -3.49
CA ALA A 59 1.20 9.93 -2.87
C ALA A 59 2.70 10.21 -3.01
N ASN A 60 3.12 10.78 -4.14
CA ASN A 60 4.53 11.15 -4.39
C ASN A 60 5.03 12.31 -3.53
N TYR A 61 4.13 13.16 -3.05
CA TYR A 61 4.44 14.32 -2.23
C TYR A 61 4.14 14.11 -0.75
N THR A 62 3.56 12.96 -0.39
CA THR A 62 3.15 12.68 1.00
C THR A 62 4.18 11.79 1.68
N SER A 63 4.85 12.34 2.69
CA SER A 63 5.81 11.61 3.51
C SER A 63 5.13 10.66 4.50
N HIS A 64 5.84 9.60 4.91
CA HIS A 64 5.38 8.73 6.00
C HIS A 64 5.11 9.51 7.29
N GLN A 65 5.88 10.57 7.53
CA GLN A 65 5.76 11.45 8.69
C GLN A 65 4.45 12.23 8.72
N GLU A 66 4.06 12.80 7.60
CA GLU A 66 2.77 13.50 7.49
C GLU A 66 1.61 12.54 7.71
N ILE A 67 1.71 11.30 7.22
CA ILE A 67 0.65 10.31 7.37
C ILE A 67 0.48 9.92 8.83
N TYR A 68 1.54 9.46 9.52
CA TYR A 68 1.36 9.00 10.91
C TYR A 68 0.95 10.15 11.83
N ARG A 69 1.43 11.38 11.59
CA ARG A 69 1.00 12.58 12.34
C ARG A 69 -0.46 12.90 12.06
N GLY A 70 -0.87 12.89 10.78
CA GLY A 70 -2.25 13.16 10.36
C GLY A 70 -3.25 12.08 10.80
N MET A 71 -2.78 10.87 11.11
CA MET A 71 -3.57 9.79 11.70
C MET A 71 -3.54 9.79 13.23
N GLY A 72 -2.75 10.65 13.87
CA GLY A 72 -2.62 10.69 15.33
C GLY A 72 -1.95 9.44 15.92
N ILE A 73 -1.10 8.74 15.16
CA ILE A 73 -0.43 7.51 15.59
C ILE A 73 1.09 7.66 15.63
N SER A 74 1.75 6.81 16.42
CA SER A 74 3.21 6.79 16.51
C SER A 74 3.86 6.17 15.27
N SER A 75 5.09 6.61 14.96
CA SER A 75 5.87 6.04 13.84
C SER A 75 6.06 4.52 13.93
N PRO A 76 6.34 3.90 15.11
CA PRO A 76 6.40 2.45 15.21
C PRO A 76 5.06 1.76 14.92
N PHE A 77 3.95 2.33 15.39
CA PHE A 77 2.62 1.74 15.13
C PHE A 77 2.24 1.84 13.66
N TYR A 78 2.49 2.99 13.04
CA TYR A 78 2.38 3.19 11.59
C TYR A 78 3.20 2.15 10.81
N THR A 79 4.47 1.95 11.19
CA THR A 79 5.36 0.99 10.53
C THR A 79 4.81 -0.44 10.62
N LYS A 80 4.24 -0.82 11.78
CA LYS A 80 3.59 -2.12 11.97
C LYS A 80 2.36 -2.29 11.06
N ILE A 81 1.48 -1.29 11.01
CA ILE A 81 0.28 -1.29 10.15
C ILE A 81 0.69 -1.41 8.68
N ARG A 82 1.62 -0.56 8.23
CA ARG A 82 2.13 -0.56 6.86
C ARG A 82 2.71 -1.92 6.48
N ARG A 83 3.56 -2.52 7.33
CA ARG A 83 4.15 -3.83 7.05
C ARG A 83 3.10 -4.94 7.00
N SER A 84 2.09 -4.88 7.86
CA SER A 84 0.94 -5.80 7.83
C SER A 84 0.22 -5.72 6.49
N ALA A 85 -0.14 -4.50 6.06
CA ALA A 85 -0.86 -4.25 4.82
C ALA A 85 -0.06 -4.69 3.58
N ILE A 86 1.23 -4.32 3.51
CA ILE A 86 2.14 -4.76 2.43
C ILE A 86 2.26 -6.29 2.41
N GLY A 87 2.36 -6.94 3.57
CA GLY A 87 2.41 -8.39 3.65
C GLY A 87 1.14 -9.08 3.11
N LYS A 88 -0.03 -8.47 3.27
CA LYS A 88 -1.29 -8.98 2.69
C LYS A 88 -1.30 -8.86 1.16
N ILE A 89 -0.82 -7.73 0.63
CA ILE A 89 -0.67 -7.55 -0.83
C ILE A 89 0.36 -8.54 -1.38
N ALA A 90 1.47 -8.73 -0.69
CA ALA A 90 2.48 -9.72 -1.04
C ALA A 90 1.92 -11.15 -1.02
N ALA A 91 1.04 -11.50 -0.08
CA ALA A 91 0.44 -12.83 -0.03
C ALA A 91 -0.49 -13.11 -1.23
N GLU A 92 -1.18 -12.08 -1.74
CA GLU A 92 -2.10 -12.19 -2.88
C GLU A 92 -1.36 -12.12 -4.24
N PHE A 93 -0.29 -11.31 -4.34
CA PHE A 93 0.37 -10.98 -5.62
C PHE A 93 1.86 -11.37 -5.68
N GLY A 94 2.49 -11.68 -4.55
CA GLY A 94 3.92 -11.98 -4.45
C GLY A 94 4.33 -13.37 -4.93
N SER A 95 3.37 -14.24 -5.25
CA SER A 95 3.61 -15.52 -5.95
C SER A 95 3.65 -15.40 -7.48
N LEU A 96 3.68 -14.18 -8.05
CA LEU A 96 3.82 -13.95 -9.50
C LEU A 96 5.28 -13.91 -9.97
N SER A 97 6.18 -14.68 -9.34
CA SER A 97 7.56 -14.91 -9.81
C SER A 97 7.73 -16.33 -10.34
#